data_AF-A0A9W6ZRN3-F1
#
_entry.id   AF-A0A9W6ZRN3-F1
#
_cell.length_a   1.000
_cell.length_b   1.000
_cell.length_c   1.000
_cell.angle_alpha   90.00
_cell.angle_beta   90.00
_cell.angle_gamma   90.00
#
_symmetry.space_group_name_H-M   'P 1'
#
loop_
_entity.id
_entity.type
_entity.pdbx_description
1 polymer ?
#
loop_
_entity_poly.entity_id
_entity_poly.type
_entity_poly.pdbx_seq_one_letter_code
_entity_poly.pdbx_strand_id
1 'polypeptide(L)'
;MNAQDAKQLADWGFNVIRLGVLWAGVEPVQGEYNYTYLSEIGTIIDTLAAENIYTIIDMHQDVLARNFCGNGIPGWAAELGSSEAKLPFPMPANMPLKKNIDGNPDLEACLSHDFIKYYFSGAVSKTFQALYENHFGLLDSFVDFWKLTISLFKDREYVLGYEIINEPWAGDIYSDPRRIFNAESSLLEPFYSVVHAAMRSVDDEKIVFYEPLTYDVWPVGFDENPVGGEEYAARSAMSYHIYCPLAGGNTTPLVLKLACQGVDWDFFHQRVQDIKRIGGGGMMTEWGSLSNSDLDLAELNHILRLADDYLVSHIYWQYKDYHDITSTGDAGISLYPNGVIQDDKVKVLARTYAEAVAGETLVMKYREDKNHFTLNYVPNALPGAGAAGEGGDDYDDDAAKTVVRVDRSHHYGGRWIDGIKVDVSWNGWGGDVTCSDDGRRVVLKHWGDGGGGDDDGNDKPEVNVHITPCRRFRDSKCTC
;
A
#
# COMPACT_ATOMS: atom_id res chain seq x y z
N MET A 1 5.80 12.07 11.65
CA MET A 1 4.42 11.80 12.10
C MET A 1 4.29 12.19 13.57
N ASN A 2 3.32 13.02 13.94
CA ASN A 2 2.99 13.32 15.34
C ASN A 2 1.50 13.01 15.61
N ALA A 3 1.03 13.21 16.85
CA ALA A 3 -0.36 12.93 17.21
C ALA A 3 -1.40 13.74 16.42
N GLN A 4 -1.07 14.99 16.05
CA GLN A 4 -1.96 15.81 15.23
C GLN A 4 -2.06 15.24 13.80
N ASP A 5 -0.95 14.80 13.24
CA ASP A 5 -0.90 14.17 11.92
C ASP A 5 -1.72 12.87 11.90
N ALA A 6 -1.52 11.98 12.88
CA ALA A 6 -2.26 10.72 12.99
C ALA A 6 -3.76 10.95 13.14
N LYS A 7 -4.16 11.89 14.02
CA LYS A 7 -5.55 12.26 14.19
C LYS A 7 -6.17 12.80 12.90
N GLN A 8 -5.41 13.60 12.16
CA GLN A 8 -5.89 14.21 10.91
C GLN A 8 -6.06 13.16 9.80
N LEU A 9 -5.11 12.25 9.64
CA LEU A 9 -5.25 11.10 8.74
C LEU A 9 -6.49 10.26 9.08
N ALA A 10 -6.69 9.99 10.37
CA ALA A 10 -7.88 9.30 10.84
C ALA A 10 -9.13 10.12 10.55
N ASP A 11 -9.16 11.43 10.78
CA ASP A 11 -10.30 12.29 10.47
C ASP A 11 -10.69 12.28 8.97
N TRP A 12 -9.73 12.02 8.07
CA TRP A 12 -9.94 11.83 6.62
C TRP A 12 -10.36 10.41 6.21
N GLY A 13 -10.36 9.47 7.15
CA GLY A 13 -10.77 8.10 6.91
C GLY A 13 -9.65 7.15 6.48
N PHE A 14 -8.38 7.59 6.47
CA PHE A 14 -7.27 6.70 6.21
C PHE A 14 -7.04 5.75 7.39
N ASN A 15 -6.80 4.47 7.10
CA ASN A 15 -6.66 3.40 8.09
C ASN A 15 -5.34 2.62 7.97
N VAL A 16 -4.44 3.01 7.06
CA VAL A 16 -3.13 2.39 6.88
C VAL A 16 -2.08 3.43 6.48
N ILE A 17 -0.84 3.21 6.94
CA ILE A 17 0.36 3.92 6.51
C ILE A 17 1.43 2.89 6.12
N ARG A 18 2.02 3.08 4.93
CA ARG A 18 3.29 2.47 4.54
C ARG A 18 4.41 3.33 5.13
N LEU A 19 5.10 2.81 6.14
CA LEU A 19 6.14 3.53 6.87
C LEU A 19 7.51 3.04 6.42
N GLY A 20 8.23 3.88 5.70
CA GLY A 20 9.61 3.60 5.29
C GLY A 20 10.57 3.48 6.49
N VAL A 21 11.21 2.33 6.60
CA VAL A 21 12.25 1.99 7.57
C VAL A 21 13.50 1.56 6.81
N LEU A 22 14.48 2.45 6.75
CA LEU A 22 15.69 2.23 5.96
C LEU A 22 16.67 1.35 6.74
N TRP A 23 17.26 0.36 6.07
CA TRP A 23 18.35 -0.43 6.64
C TRP A 23 19.52 0.47 7.07
N ALA A 24 19.82 1.53 6.32
CA ALA A 24 20.82 2.53 6.69
C ALA A 24 20.54 3.22 8.04
N GLY A 25 19.25 3.37 8.41
CA GLY A 25 18.85 3.92 9.69
C GLY A 25 19.02 2.92 10.84
N VAL A 26 18.74 1.64 10.57
CA VAL A 26 18.83 0.54 11.56
C VAL A 26 20.27 0.08 11.82
N GLU A 27 21.09 -0.03 10.79
CA GLU A 27 22.48 -0.52 10.88
C GLU A 27 23.44 0.44 10.15
N PRO A 28 23.64 1.66 10.69
CA PRO A 28 24.47 2.67 10.03
C PRO A 28 25.93 2.27 9.90
N VAL A 29 26.42 1.41 10.81
CA VAL A 29 27.75 0.80 10.80
C VAL A 29 27.57 -0.71 10.90
N GLN A 30 28.34 -1.47 10.11
CA GLN A 30 28.21 -2.93 10.04
C GLN A 30 28.31 -3.58 11.44
N GLY A 31 27.27 -4.30 11.84
CA GLY A 31 27.12 -4.95 13.15
C GLY A 31 26.73 -4.03 14.31
N GLU A 32 26.56 -2.72 14.09
CA GLU A 32 26.18 -1.74 15.12
C GLU A 32 24.78 -1.17 14.85
N TYR A 33 23.79 -1.68 15.60
CA TYR A 33 22.40 -1.31 15.42
C TYR A 33 21.99 -0.05 16.19
N ASN A 34 21.25 0.83 15.53
CA ASN A 34 20.75 2.08 16.06
C ASN A 34 19.36 1.90 16.70
N TYR A 35 19.35 1.51 17.98
CA TYR A 35 18.12 1.36 18.76
C TYR A 35 17.37 2.68 18.99
N THR A 36 18.05 3.83 18.93
CA THR A 36 17.37 5.13 19.00
C THR A 36 16.47 5.33 17.80
N TYR A 37 16.97 5.05 16.58
CA TYR A 37 16.16 5.10 15.37
C TYR A 37 14.93 4.17 15.45
N LEU A 38 15.15 2.92 15.87
CA LEU A 38 14.06 1.94 16.05
C LEU A 38 13.04 2.39 17.13
N SER A 39 13.48 3.05 18.19
CA SER A 39 12.58 3.61 19.22
C SER A 39 11.69 4.74 18.66
N GLU A 40 12.24 5.60 17.79
CA GLU A 40 11.45 6.64 17.13
C GLU A 40 10.43 6.04 16.15
N ILE A 41 10.82 5.00 15.40
CA ILE A 41 9.89 4.23 14.56
C ILE A 41 8.76 3.64 15.41
N GLY A 42 9.07 3.03 16.56
CA GLY A 42 8.08 2.52 17.50
C GLY A 42 7.12 3.61 17.98
N THR A 43 7.63 4.81 18.27
CA THR A 43 6.81 5.95 18.69
C THR A 43 5.85 6.40 17.59
N ILE A 44 6.28 6.38 16.32
CA ILE A 44 5.41 6.66 15.17
C ILE A 44 4.31 5.61 15.05
N ILE A 45 4.66 4.32 15.12
CA ILE A 45 3.70 3.21 15.06
C ILE A 45 2.66 3.33 16.20
N ASP A 46 3.12 3.57 17.43
CA ASP A 46 2.22 3.68 18.59
C ASP A 46 1.30 4.92 18.48
N THR A 47 1.79 6.00 17.86
CA THR A 47 0.99 7.21 17.57
C THR A 47 -0.10 6.94 16.53
N LEU A 48 0.20 6.16 15.48
CA LEU A 48 -0.79 5.74 14.47
C LEU A 48 -1.81 4.76 15.04
N ALA A 49 -1.35 3.81 15.85
CA ALA A 49 -2.18 2.81 16.52
C ALA A 49 -3.24 3.47 17.44
N ALA A 50 -2.89 4.54 18.14
CA ALA A 50 -3.83 5.30 18.99
C ALA A 50 -5.04 5.86 18.22
N GLU A 51 -4.91 6.02 16.90
CA GLU A 51 -5.96 6.51 16.00
C GLU A 51 -6.54 5.39 15.11
N ASN A 52 -6.24 4.12 15.43
CA ASN A 52 -6.64 2.92 14.68
C ASN A 52 -6.08 2.85 13.24
N ILE A 53 -4.87 3.37 13.03
CA ILE A 53 -4.20 3.32 11.73
C ILE A 53 -3.16 2.20 11.75
N TYR A 54 -3.32 1.23 10.86
CA TYR A 54 -2.35 0.15 10.66
C TYR A 54 -1.05 0.68 10.06
N THR A 55 0.05 0.01 10.35
CA THR A 55 1.37 0.29 9.74
C THR A 55 1.87 -0.93 8.97
N ILE A 56 2.26 -0.72 7.72
CA ILE A 56 3.14 -1.62 6.97
C ILE A 56 4.56 -1.07 7.15
N ILE A 57 5.48 -1.89 7.66
CA ILE A 57 6.88 -1.52 7.77
C ILE A 57 7.57 -1.88 6.46
N ASP A 58 7.98 -0.86 5.73
CA ASP A 58 8.56 -0.99 4.40
C ASP A 58 10.08 -0.77 4.47
N MET A 59 10.87 -1.76 4.04
CA MET A 59 12.28 -1.50 3.79
C MET A 59 12.42 -0.67 2.51
N HIS A 60 12.27 0.63 2.70
CA HIS A 60 12.25 1.58 1.62
C HIS A 60 13.65 1.80 1.05
N GLN A 61 13.74 1.91 -0.27
CA GLN A 61 14.96 2.27 -0.97
C GLN A 61 14.61 2.95 -2.30
N ASP A 62 15.42 3.93 -2.69
CA ASP A 62 15.44 4.47 -4.05
C ASP A 62 16.88 4.50 -4.52
N VAL A 63 17.18 3.85 -5.65
CA VAL A 63 18.56 3.72 -6.16
C VAL A 63 19.52 3.16 -5.08
N LEU A 64 18.96 2.34 -4.19
CA LEU A 64 19.56 1.51 -3.17
C LEU A 64 20.30 2.21 -2.03
N ALA A 65 21.09 3.27 -2.27
CA ALA A 65 21.96 3.85 -1.23
C ALA A 65 22.38 5.31 -1.48
N ARG A 66 22.79 6.00 -0.41
CA ARG A 66 23.21 7.41 -0.45
C ARG A 66 24.39 7.68 -1.38
N ASN A 67 25.34 6.77 -1.46
CA ASN A 67 26.51 6.88 -2.34
C ASN A 67 26.13 6.73 -3.84
N PHE A 68 24.92 6.26 -4.15
CA PHE A 68 24.36 6.17 -5.50
C PHE A 68 23.33 7.27 -5.81
N CYS A 69 23.38 8.41 -5.11
CA CYS A 69 22.33 9.41 -5.19
C CYS A 69 20.95 8.84 -4.85
N GLY A 70 20.89 7.95 -3.86
CA GLY A 70 19.68 7.26 -3.44
C GLY A 70 19.51 7.20 -1.92
N ASN A 71 18.66 6.29 -1.46
CA ASN A 71 18.45 5.95 -0.06
C ASN A 71 18.11 4.46 0.07
N GLY A 72 18.18 3.89 1.29
CA GLY A 72 17.86 2.49 1.54
C GLY A 72 18.90 1.77 2.40
N ILE A 73 19.83 1.06 1.77
CA ILE A 73 20.86 0.26 2.43
C ILE A 73 22.00 1.16 2.97
N PRO A 74 22.71 0.73 4.03
CA PRO A 74 23.82 1.51 4.57
C PRO A 74 24.97 1.63 3.58
N GLY A 75 25.74 2.72 3.69
CA GLY A 75 26.84 3.01 2.77
C GLY A 75 27.89 1.90 2.71
N TRP A 76 28.19 1.25 3.85
CA TRP A 76 29.14 0.14 3.91
C TRP A 76 28.68 -1.06 3.06
N ALA A 77 27.36 -1.36 3.04
CA ALA A 77 26.80 -2.45 2.26
C ALA A 77 26.88 -2.14 0.76
N ALA A 78 26.58 -0.90 0.38
CA ALA A 78 26.69 -0.43 -1.00
C ALA A 78 28.15 -0.42 -1.51
N GLU A 79 29.11 -0.04 -0.66
CA GLU A 79 30.54 -0.08 -0.99
C GLU A 79 31.03 -1.52 -1.23
N LEU A 80 30.65 -2.46 -0.36
CA LEU A 80 30.96 -3.88 -0.54
C LEU A 80 30.32 -4.44 -1.81
N GLY A 81 29.01 -4.23 -1.99
CA GLY A 81 28.26 -4.79 -3.13
C GLY A 81 28.72 -4.24 -4.48
N SER A 82 29.21 -3.00 -4.53
CA SER A 82 29.75 -2.41 -5.76
C SER A 82 31.26 -2.63 -5.97
N SER A 83 31.97 -3.26 -5.03
CA SER A 83 33.43 -3.43 -5.09
C SER A 83 33.93 -4.18 -6.33
N GLU A 84 33.10 -5.05 -6.91
CA GLU A 84 33.39 -5.81 -8.13
C GLU A 84 32.70 -5.24 -9.38
N ALA A 85 32.10 -4.06 -9.30
CA ALA A 85 31.44 -3.45 -10.45
C ALA A 85 32.47 -3.03 -11.52
N LYS A 86 32.28 -3.50 -12.76
CA LYS A 86 33.13 -3.11 -13.89
C LYS A 86 32.92 -1.65 -14.31
N LEU A 87 31.72 -1.12 -14.10
CA LEU A 87 31.35 0.26 -14.40
C LEU A 87 31.08 0.97 -13.07
N PRO A 88 31.89 1.98 -12.69
CA PRO A 88 31.69 2.71 -11.45
C PRO A 88 30.43 3.57 -11.53
N PHE A 89 29.83 3.91 -10.39
CA PHE A 89 28.72 4.86 -10.37
C PHE A 89 29.14 6.25 -10.89
N PRO A 90 28.36 6.94 -11.75
CA PRO A 90 27.07 6.56 -12.35
C PRO A 90 27.19 6.08 -13.81
N MET A 91 28.27 5.40 -14.18
CA MET A 91 28.45 4.85 -15.53
C MET A 91 27.56 3.61 -15.73
N PRO A 92 26.99 3.42 -16.94
CA PRO A 92 27.20 4.19 -18.18
C PRO A 92 26.28 5.40 -18.39
N ALA A 93 25.43 5.77 -17.42
CA ALA A 93 24.47 6.86 -17.59
C ALA A 93 25.12 8.24 -17.83
N ASN A 94 26.44 8.37 -17.59
CA ASN A 94 27.28 9.53 -17.92
C ASN A 94 26.73 10.86 -17.35
N MET A 95 26.38 10.84 -16.06
CA MET A 95 25.90 11.98 -15.30
C MET A 95 27.03 12.47 -14.37
N PRO A 96 27.75 13.55 -14.67
CA PRO A 96 28.87 14.00 -13.85
C PRO A 96 28.38 14.53 -12.49
N LEU A 97 28.81 13.89 -11.40
CA LEU A 97 28.41 14.24 -10.04
C LEU A 97 29.58 14.82 -9.26
N LYS A 98 29.39 16.03 -8.73
CA LYS A 98 30.32 16.61 -7.76
C LYS A 98 30.21 15.83 -6.44
N LYS A 99 31.32 15.62 -5.75
CA LYS A 99 31.36 14.95 -4.44
C LYS A 99 31.40 15.95 -3.29
N ASN A 100 30.77 15.58 -2.18
CA ASN A 100 30.81 16.28 -0.91
C ASN A 100 32.07 15.93 -0.11
N ILE A 101 32.17 16.46 1.12
CA ILE A 101 33.32 16.23 2.01
C ILE A 101 33.48 14.76 2.45
N ASP A 102 32.38 14.01 2.47
CA ASP A 102 32.35 12.59 2.84
C ASP A 102 32.63 11.67 1.63
N GLY A 103 32.91 12.24 0.46
CA GLY A 103 33.18 11.48 -0.77
C GLY A 103 31.94 10.95 -1.51
N ASN A 104 30.75 11.24 -0.99
CA ASN A 104 29.45 10.94 -1.61
C ASN A 104 29.09 12.01 -2.65
N PRO A 105 28.26 11.70 -3.66
CA PRO A 105 27.69 12.73 -4.53
C PRO A 105 26.97 13.85 -3.74
N ASP A 106 27.24 15.11 -4.08
CA ASP A 106 26.54 16.29 -3.55
C ASP A 106 25.04 16.15 -3.83
N LEU A 107 24.19 16.49 -2.86
CA LEU A 107 22.73 16.38 -3.02
C LEU A 107 22.24 17.22 -4.21
N GLU A 108 22.69 18.46 -4.34
CA GLU A 108 22.34 19.31 -5.49
C GLU A 108 22.72 18.70 -6.84
N ALA A 109 23.82 17.94 -6.90
CA ALA A 109 24.23 17.25 -8.12
C ALA A 109 23.30 16.06 -8.42
N CYS A 110 22.91 15.30 -7.39
CA CYS A 110 21.94 14.22 -7.52
C CYS A 110 20.60 14.74 -8.05
N LEU A 111 20.08 15.83 -7.47
CA LEU A 111 18.78 16.42 -7.82
C LEU A 111 18.78 17.15 -9.17
N SER A 112 19.94 17.34 -9.78
CA SER A 112 20.05 17.94 -11.11
C SER A 112 19.72 16.97 -12.26
N HIS A 113 19.49 15.70 -11.92
CA HIS A 113 19.16 14.64 -12.85
C HIS A 113 17.94 13.85 -12.37
N ASP A 114 17.25 13.24 -13.33
CA ASP A 114 16.18 12.30 -13.06
C ASP A 114 16.73 11.04 -12.39
N PHE A 115 16.25 10.75 -11.16
CA PHE A 115 16.80 9.71 -10.30
C PHE A 115 16.70 8.32 -10.92
N ILE A 116 15.66 8.05 -11.73
CA ILE A 116 15.46 6.75 -12.40
C ILE A 116 16.68 6.38 -13.25
N LYS A 117 17.38 7.37 -13.81
CA LYS A 117 18.56 7.13 -14.64
C LYS A 117 19.71 6.51 -13.86
N TYR A 118 19.75 6.67 -12.53
CA TYR A 118 20.78 6.09 -11.71
C TYR A 118 20.65 4.56 -11.55
N TYR A 119 19.45 3.99 -11.66
CA TYR A 119 19.26 2.53 -11.68
C TYR A 119 20.04 1.85 -12.81
N PHE A 120 20.18 2.54 -13.95
CA PHE A 120 21.03 2.15 -15.08
C PHE A 120 22.52 2.42 -14.85
N SER A 121 23.00 2.35 -13.60
CA SER A 121 24.43 2.38 -13.30
C SER A 121 24.93 0.97 -13.02
N GLY A 122 26.10 0.62 -13.55
CA GLY A 122 26.66 -0.72 -13.34
C GLY A 122 26.95 -1.04 -11.88
N ALA A 123 27.38 -0.04 -11.10
CA ALA A 123 27.57 -0.19 -9.65
C ALA A 123 26.27 -0.48 -8.89
N VAL A 124 25.16 0.19 -9.24
CA VAL A 124 23.84 -0.04 -8.63
C VAL A 124 23.35 -1.44 -8.96
N SER A 125 23.35 -1.79 -10.25
CA SER A 125 22.99 -3.11 -10.77
C SER A 125 23.81 -4.23 -10.10
N LYS A 126 25.13 -4.05 -9.96
CA LYS A 126 26.01 -5.01 -9.29
C LYS A 126 25.72 -5.15 -7.79
N THR A 127 25.34 -4.07 -7.12
CA THR A 127 25.04 -4.08 -5.68
C THR A 127 23.74 -4.83 -5.39
N PHE A 128 22.68 -4.62 -6.18
CA PHE A 128 21.46 -5.44 -6.09
C PHE A 128 21.75 -6.92 -6.30
N GLN A 129 22.54 -7.26 -7.33
CA GLN A 129 22.98 -8.64 -7.56
C GLN A 129 23.70 -9.23 -6.34
N ALA A 130 24.64 -8.47 -5.77
CA ALA A 130 25.43 -8.90 -4.62
C ALA A 130 24.55 -9.13 -3.38
N LEU A 131 23.51 -8.31 -3.18
CA LEU A 131 22.52 -8.51 -2.13
C LEU A 131 21.75 -9.82 -2.34
N TYR A 132 21.18 -10.02 -3.53
CA TYR A 132 20.34 -11.21 -3.81
C TYR A 132 21.14 -12.52 -3.74
N GLU A 133 22.38 -12.53 -4.19
CA GLU A 133 23.25 -13.73 -4.21
C GLU A 133 24.08 -13.91 -2.93
N ASN A 134 23.81 -13.10 -1.89
CA ASN A 134 24.56 -13.07 -0.64
C ASN A 134 26.10 -12.93 -0.81
N HIS A 135 26.54 -12.15 -1.78
CA HIS A 135 27.96 -11.83 -1.89
C HIS A 135 28.35 -10.99 -0.68
N PHE A 136 29.55 -11.26 -0.13
CA PHE A 136 30.10 -10.54 1.03
C PHE A 136 29.25 -10.64 2.32
N GLY A 137 28.28 -11.57 2.41
CA GLY A 137 27.38 -11.68 3.56
C GLY A 137 26.30 -10.57 3.60
N LEU A 138 26.01 -9.94 2.46
CA LEU A 138 25.03 -8.86 2.39
C LEU A 138 23.61 -9.33 2.69
N LEU A 139 23.21 -10.51 2.19
CA LEU A 139 21.90 -11.09 2.51
C LEU A 139 21.81 -11.49 3.97
N ASP A 140 22.90 -12.03 4.53
CA ASP A 140 22.94 -12.39 5.96
C ASP A 140 22.70 -11.14 6.83
N SER A 141 23.37 -10.04 6.51
CA SER A 141 23.20 -8.76 7.24
C SER A 141 21.80 -8.16 7.02
N PHE A 142 21.26 -8.27 5.81
CA PHE A 142 19.89 -7.85 5.49
C PHE A 142 18.84 -8.67 6.27
N VAL A 143 19.06 -9.98 6.40
CA VAL A 143 18.24 -10.86 7.23
C VAL A 143 18.33 -10.46 8.71
N ASP A 144 19.52 -10.12 9.21
CA ASP A 144 19.66 -9.67 10.60
C ASP A 144 18.95 -8.33 10.86
N PHE A 145 18.97 -7.41 9.90
CA PHE A 145 18.14 -6.19 9.90
C PHE A 145 16.66 -6.52 10.08
N TRP A 146 16.13 -7.46 9.28
CA TRP A 146 14.72 -7.84 9.35
C TRP A 146 14.39 -8.54 10.67
N LYS A 147 15.22 -9.48 11.12
CA LYS A 147 15.01 -10.19 12.39
C LYS A 147 14.99 -9.24 13.57
N LEU A 148 15.91 -8.27 13.62
CA LEU A 148 15.91 -7.25 14.66
C LEU A 148 14.62 -6.40 14.61
N THR A 149 14.29 -5.87 13.43
CA THR A 149 13.11 -5.02 13.22
C THR A 149 11.83 -5.75 13.66
N ILE A 150 11.60 -6.97 13.15
CA ILE A 150 10.44 -7.79 13.50
C ILE A 150 10.40 -8.10 14.99
N SER A 151 11.54 -8.46 15.61
CA SER A 151 11.58 -8.79 17.04
C SER A 151 11.11 -7.65 17.95
N LEU A 152 11.26 -6.40 17.50
CA LEU A 152 10.84 -5.22 18.24
C LEU A 152 9.38 -4.85 18.00
N PHE A 153 8.79 -5.25 16.87
CA PHE A 153 7.48 -4.76 16.43
C PHE A 153 6.39 -5.85 16.33
N LYS A 154 6.73 -7.14 16.37
CA LYS A 154 5.76 -8.23 16.17
C LYS A 154 4.60 -8.25 17.17
N ASP A 155 4.84 -7.85 18.41
CA ASP A 155 3.80 -7.86 19.44
C ASP A 155 2.85 -6.64 19.35
N ARG A 156 3.08 -5.72 18.40
CA ARG A 156 2.18 -4.59 18.15
C ARG A 156 1.05 -5.01 17.22
N GLU A 157 -0.18 -4.93 17.72
CA GLU A 157 -1.40 -5.30 16.99
C GLU A 157 -1.57 -4.51 15.67
N TYR A 158 -1.34 -3.20 15.70
CA TYR A 158 -1.49 -2.31 14.54
C TYR A 158 -0.32 -2.36 13.55
N VAL A 159 0.65 -3.27 13.72
CA VAL A 159 1.58 -3.60 12.63
C VAL A 159 0.92 -4.67 11.77
N LEU A 160 0.51 -4.28 10.57
CA LEU A 160 -0.18 -5.17 9.62
C LEU A 160 0.78 -6.19 9.00
N GLY A 161 2.01 -5.76 8.71
CA GLY A 161 3.00 -6.59 8.08
C GLY A 161 4.29 -5.86 7.74
N TYR A 162 5.13 -6.58 6.99
CA TYR A 162 6.50 -6.19 6.66
C TYR A 162 6.71 -6.34 5.16
N GLU A 163 7.13 -5.27 4.49
CA GLU A 163 7.40 -5.25 3.07
C GLU A 163 8.90 -5.36 2.81
N ILE A 164 9.30 -6.48 2.20
CA ILE A 164 10.69 -6.96 2.22
C ILE A 164 11.67 -5.92 1.66
N ILE A 165 11.34 -5.30 0.53
CA ILE A 165 12.15 -4.27 -0.12
C ILE A 165 11.29 -3.53 -1.13
N ASN A 166 11.33 -2.19 -1.08
CA ASN A 166 10.71 -1.32 -2.07
C ASN A 166 11.38 -1.46 -3.45
N GLU A 167 10.60 -1.53 -4.51
CA GLU A 167 11.01 -1.40 -5.91
C GLU A 167 12.34 -2.10 -6.29
N PRO A 168 12.45 -3.43 -6.11
CA PRO A 168 13.68 -4.15 -6.40
C PRO A 168 14.11 -3.99 -7.88
N TRP A 169 15.41 -3.80 -8.09
CA TRP A 169 16.00 -3.76 -9.43
C TRP A 169 16.47 -5.15 -9.89
N ALA A 170 16.61 -5.32 -11.20
CA ALA A 170 16.90 -6.59 -11.87
C ALA A 170 18.35 -7.12 -11.73
N GLY A 171 19.11 -6.68 -10.71
CA GLY A 171 20.51 -7.09 -10.52
C GLY A 171 21.44 -6.60 -11.64
N ASP A 172 22.50 -7.36 -11.93
CA ASP A 172 23.58 -6.96 -12.86
C ASP A 172 23.19 -7.18 -14.33
N ILE A 173 22.40 -6.24 -14.87
CA ILE A 173 21.94 -6.24 -16.27
C ILE A 173 23.07 -6.04 -17.30
N TYR A 174 24.28 -5.65 -16.89
CA TYR A 174 25.41 -5.46 -17.81
C TYR A 174 26.17 -6.76 -18.04
N SER A 175 26.26 -7.61 -17.02
CA SER A 175 26.80 -8.95 -17.16
C SER A 175 25.80 -9.92 -17.79
N ASP A 176 24.50 -9.75 -17.51
CA ASP A 176 23.42 -10.52 -18.13
C ASP A 176 22.18 -9.66 -18.43
N PRO A 177 22.03 -9.14 -19.66
CA PRO A 177 20.87 -8.32 -20.04
C PRO A 177 19.53 -9.06 -19.99
N ARG A 178 19.51 -10.39 -19.96
CA ARG A 178 18.25 -11.17 -19.89
C ARG A 178 17.52 -10.96 -18.56
N ARG A 179 18.23 -10.51 -17.53
CA ARG A 179 17.69 -10.21 -16.19
C ARG A 179 16.57 -9.16 -16.20
N ILE A 180 16.55 -8.28 -17.20
CA ILE A 180 15.43 -7.36 -17.45
C ILE A 180 14.10 -8.11 -17.63
N PHE A 181 14.10 -9.40 -17.95
CA PHE A 181 12.87 -10.17 -18.17
C PHE A 181 12.69 -11.34 -17.20
N ASN A 182 13.75 -11.80 -16.53
CA ASN A 182 13.69 -13.02 -15.72
C ASN A 182 14.30 -12.88 -14.32
N ALA A 183 14.64 -11.67 -13.86
CA ALA A 183 15.22 -11.49 -12.52
C ALA A 183 14.24 -11.84 -11.40
N GLU A 184 12.93 -11.80 -11.61
CA GLU A 184 11.93 -12.23 -10.61
C GLU A 184 12.12 -13.70 -10.24
N SER A 185 11.99 -14.63 -11.19
CA SER A 185 12.20 -16.05 -10.94
C SER A 185 13.67 -16.42 -10.67
N SER A 186 14.63 -15.76 -11.35
CA SER A 186 16.03 -16.18 -11.25
C SER A 186 16.81 -15.58 -10.08
N LEU A 187 16.37 -14.46 -9.50
CA LEU A 187 17.07 -13.76 -8.42
C LEU A 187 16.15 -13.43 -7.24
N LEU A 188 15.01 -12.77 -7.48
CA LEU A 188 14.15 -12.30 -6.39
C LEU A 188 13.45 -13.45 -5.67
N GLU A 189 12.97 -14.47 -6.37
CA GLU A 189 12.30 -15.61 -5.74
C GLU A 189 13.23 -16.37 -4.77
N PRO A 190 14.47 -16.75 -5.14
CA PRO A 190 15.44 -17.30 -4.18
C PRO A 190 15.75 -16.36 -3.01
N PHE A 191 15.91 -15.05 -3.27
CA PHE A 191 16.16 -14.04 -2.25
C PHE A 191 14.99 -13.95 -1.26
N TYR A 192 13.76 -13.85 -1.75
CA TYR A 192 12.54 -13.80 -0.94
C TYR A 192 12.31 -15.07 -0.15
N SER A 193 12.62 -16.25 -0.71
CA SER A 193 12.54 -17.51 0.03
C SER A 193 13.43 -17.51 1.27
N VAL A 194 14.68 -17.03 1.15
CA VAL A 194 15.63 -16.92 2.27
C VAL A 194 15.14 -15.90 3.30
N VAL A 195 14.76 -14.70 2.84
CA VAL A 195 14.29 -13.63 3.73
C VAL A 195 13.02 -14.04 4.47
N HIS A 196 12.03 -14.59 3.76
CA HIS A 196 10.79 -15.11 4.33
C HIS A 196 11.05 -16.14 5.43
N ALA A 197 11.87 -17.16 5.15
CA ALA A 197 12.18 -18.21 6.14
C ALA A 197 12.79 -17.61 7.42
N ALA A 198 13.65 -16.59 7.27
CA ALA A 198 14.23 -15.90 8.40
C ALA A 198 13.20 -15.03 9.16
N MET A 199 12.31 -14.32 8.46
CA MET A 199 11.23 -13.54 9.07
C MET A 199 10.28 -14.46 9.87
N ARG A 200 9.88 -15.60 9.30
CA ARG A 200 9.02 -16.61 9.96
C ARG A 200 9.67 -17.28 11.16
N SER A 201 11.00 -17.28 11.25
CA SER A 201 11.69 -17.71 12.47
C SER A 201 11.46 -16.78 13.67
N VAL A 202 10.93 -15.57 13.44
CA VAL A 202 10.70 -14.53 14.47
C VAL A 202 9.21 -14.21 14.66
N ASP A 203 8.45 -14.16 13.56
CA ASP A 203 7.01 -13.86 13.51
C ASP A 203 6.31 -14.69 12.43
N ASP A 204 5.44 -15.61 12.87
CA ASP A 204 4.66 -16.49 11.98
C ASP A 204 3.29 -15.91 11.57
N GLU A 205 2.86 -14.78 12.14
CA GLU A 205 1.47 -14.33 12.04
C GLU A 205 1.29 -13.21 11.02
N LYS A 206 2.14 -12.18 11.07
CA LYS A 206 1.93 -10.97 10.26
C LYS A 206 2.14 -11.19 8.77
N ILE A 207 1.56 -10.29 7.96
CA ILE A 207 1.65 -10.38 6.50
C ILE A 207 3.09 -10.07 6.07
N VAL A 208 3.64 -10.90 5.18
CA VAL A 208 4.88 -10.57 4.44
C VAL A 208 4.48 -10.02 3.08
N PHE A 209 4.79 -8.75 2.85
CA PHE A 209 4.61 -8.07 1.57
C PHE A 209 5.90 -8.22 0.74
N TYR A 210 5.73 -8.50 -0.55
CA TYR A 210 6.83 -8.65 -1.49
C TYR A 210 6.49 -7.99 -2.81
N GLU A 211 7.50 -7.37 -3.45
CA GLU A 211 7.31 -6.65 -4.70
C GLU A 211 7.88 -7.40 -5.91
N PRO A 212 7.28 -7.25 -7.10
CA PRO A 212 7.94 -7.52 -8.37
C PRO A 212 9.01 -6.45 -8.70
N LEU A 213 9.63 -6.51 -9.88
CA LEU A 213 10.64 -5.53 -10.30
C LEU A 213 10.05 -4.13 -10.52
N THR A 214 10.81 -3.08 -10.13
CA THR A 214 10.42 -1.65 -10.13
C THR A 214 9.68 -1.13 -11.37
N TYR A 215 9.97 -1.63 -12.58
CA TYR A 215 9.35 -1.10 -13.79
C TYR A 215 7.96 -1.67 -14.09
N ASP A 216 7.51 -2.70 -13.36
CA ASP A 216 6.11 -3.18 -13.21
C ASP A 216 5.21 -3.33 -14.46
N VAL A 217 5.77 -3.25 -15.67
CA VAL A 217 5.05 -3.15 -16.95
C VAL A 217 4.73 -4.50 -17.61
N TRP A 218 5.28 -5.60 -17.10
CA TRP A 218 5.12 -6.95 -17.66
C TRP A 218 4.50 -7.89 -16.64
N PRO A 219 3.83 -8.98 -17.08
CA PRO A 219 3.36 -10.02 -16.18
C PRO A 219 4.47 -10.45 -15.21
N VAL A 220 4.15 -10.56 -13.92
CA VAL A 220 5.13 -10.88 -12.88
C VAL A 220 5.73 -12.27 -13.13
N GLY A 221 7.05 -12.38 -13.08
CA GLY A 221 7.81 -13.58 -13.43
C GLY A 221 7.96 -14.62 -12.31
N PHE A 222 7.27 -14.48 -11.18
CA PHE A 222 7.21 -15.53 -10.12
C PHE A 222 6.34 -16.69 -10.58
N ASP A 223 6.78 -17.93 -10.35
CA ASP A 223 6.00 -19.12 -10.71
C ASP A 223 4.89 -19.41 -9.68
N GLU A 224 5.19 -19.21 -8.40
CA GLU A 224 4.28 -19.33 -7.26
C GLU A 224 4.61 -18.26 -6.21
N ASN A 225 3.85 -18.21 -5.11
CA ASN A 225 4.09 -17.28 -4.02
C ASN A 225 5.54 -17.40 -3.46
N PRO A 226 6.43 -16.40 -3.69
CA PRO A 226 7.85 -16.50 -3.39
C PRO A 226 8.15 -16.42 -1.89
N VAL A 227 7.16 -16.08 -1.06
CA VAL A 227 7.27 -15.95 0.40
C VAL A 227 6.48 -17.05 1.11
N GLY A 228 6.84 -18.30 0.83
CA GLY A 228 6.35 -19.48 1.55
C GLY A 228 5.25 -20.28 0.86
N GLY A 229 4.95 -20.02 -0.42
CA GLY A 229 4.03 -20.84 -1.20
C GLY A 229 2.59 -20.81 -0.67
N GLU A 230 1.86 -21.91 -0.89
CA GLU A 230 0.46 -22.05 -0.48
C GLU A 230 0.27 -21.99 1.05
N GLU A 231 1.21 -22.52 1.83
CA GLU A 231 1.16 -22.54 3.30
C GLU A 231 1.03 -21.13 3.90
N TYR A 232 1.68 -20.15 3.27
CA TYR A 232 1.69 -18.76 3.73
C TYR A 232 0.80 -17.83 2.91
N ALA A 233 0.03 -18.34 1.94
CA ALA A 233 -0.81 -17.53 1.07
C ALA A 233 -1.76 -16.60 1.84
N ALA A 234 -2.36 -17.08 2.93
CA ALA A 234 -3.25 -16.28 3.79
C ALA A 234 -2.52 -15.18 4.59
N ARG A 235 -1.18 -15.17 4.61
CA ARG A 235 -0.31 -14.26 5.36
C ARG A 235 0.82 -13.69 4.48
N SER A 236 0.57 -13.59 3.18
CA SER A 236 1.47 -12.97 2.21
C SER A 236 0.67 -12.11 1.24
N ALA A 237 1.25 -11.01 0.80
CA ALA A 237 0.63 -10.16 -0.20
C ALA A 237 1.66 -9.65 -1.20
N MET A 238 1.32 -9.73 -2.49
CA MET A 238 2.10 -9.04 -3.51
C MET A 238 1.82 -7.54 -3.41
N SER A 239 2.81 -6.77 -3.01
CA SER A 239 2.79 -5.31 -3.15
C SER A 239 3.24 -4.93 -4.55
N TYR A 240 2.63 -3.90 -5.14
CA TYR A 240 2.98 -3.43 -6.49
C TYR A 240 2.60 -1.97 -6.67
N HIS A 241 3.24 -1.31 -7.63
CA HIS A 241 3.07 0.11 -7.84
C HIS A 241 2.38 0.40 -9.18
N ILE A 242 1.62 1.50 -9.24
CA ILE A 242 1.05 1.97 -10.51
C ILE A 242 1.47 3.43 -10.73
N TYR A 243 2.41 3.57 -11.68
CA TYR A 243 2.84 4.84 -12.25
C TYR A 243 2.79 4.75 -13.76
N CYS A 244 2.01 5.62 -14.40
CA CYS A 244 1.98 5.64 -15.86
C CYS A 244 3.34 6.11 -16.42
N PRO A 245 4.05 5.30 -17.21
CA PRO A 245 5.37 5.66 -17.75
C PRO A 245 5.31 6.78 -18.80
N LEU A 246 4.12 7.11 -19.30
CA LEU A 246 3.88 8.20 -20.25
C LEU A 246 3.61 9.55 -19.56
N ALA A 247 3.42 9.56 -18.24
CA ALA A 247 3.20 10.76 -17.45
C ALA A 247 4.54 11.37 -17.00
N GLY A 248 4.83 12.58 -17.47
CA GLY A 248 5.98 13.40 -17.07
C GLY A 248 5.60 14.53 -16.12
N GLY A 249 4.76 14.23 -15.13
CA GLY A 249 4.25 15.21 -14.15
C GLY A 249 3.31 16.28 -14.74
N ASN A 250 3.32 17.48 -14.15
CA ASN A 250 2.38 18.58 -14.42
C ASN A 250 2.37 19.12 -15.86
N THR A 251 3.35 18.73 -16.69
CA THR A 251 3.46 19.19 -18.09
C THR A 251 3.00 18.14 -19.10
N THR A 252 2.49 16.99 -18.64
CA THR A 252 2.05 15.89 -19.49
C THR A 252 0.92 16.34 -20.43
N PRO A 253 1.11 16.27 -21.77
CA PRO A 253 0.05 16.58 -22.73
C PRO A 253 -1.20 15.73 -22.50
N LEU A 254 -2.39 16.33 -22.71
CA LEU A 254 -3.67 15.64 -22.53
C LEU A 254 -3.77 14.31 -23.29
N VAL A 255 -3.19 14.21 -24.48
CA VAL A 255 -3.17 12.97 -25.28
C VAL A 255 -2.41 11.84 -24.58
N LEU A 256 -1.32 12.16 -23.87
CA LEU A 256 -0.55 11.19 -23.10
C LEU A 256 -1.28 10.79 -21.82
N LYS A 257 -1.98 11.73 -21.16
CA LYS A 257 -2.86 11.41 -20.02
C LYS A 257 -3.98 10.45 -20.43
N LEU A 258 -4.64 10.67 -21.57
CA LEU A 258 -5.66 9.74 -22.07
C LEU A 258 -5.07 8.37 -22.45
N ALA A 259 -3.82 8.32 -22.92
CA ALA A 259 -3.13 7.06 -23.14
C ALA A 259 -2.83 6.34 -21.81
N CYS A 260 -2.44 7.08 -20.76
CA CYS A 260 -2.24 6.54 -19.41
C CYS A 260 -3.47 5.81 -18.89
N GLN A 261 -4.68 6.36 -19.07
CA GLN A 261 -5.90 5.70 -18.61
C GLN A 261 -6.10 4.28 -19.18
N GLY A 262 -5.65 4.04 -20.42
CA GLY A 262 -5.65 2.69 -21.00
C GLY A 262 -4.56 1.79 -20.43
N VAL A 263 -3.38 2.36 -20.16
CA VAL A 263 -2.24 1.66 -19.54
C VAL A 263 -2.58 1.27 -18.10
N ASP A 264 -3.16 2.18 -17.32
CA ASP A 264 -3.56 1.95 -15.94
C ASP A 264 -4.56 0.79 -15.86
N TRP A 265 -5.59 0.78 -16.72
CA TRP A 265 -6.55 -0.33 -16.76
C TRP A 265 -5.86 -1.68 -17.02
N ASP A 266 -4.92 -1.71 -17.96
CA ASP A 266 -4.16 -2.91 -18.30
C ASP A 266 -3.28 -3.37 -17.13
N PHE A 267 -2.65 -2.43 -16.41
CA PHE A 267 -1.85 -2.72 -15.22
C PHE A 267 -2.71 -3.34 -14.12
N PHE A 268 -3.85 -2.74 -13.76
CA PHE A 268 -4.77 -3.32 -12.77
C PHE A 268 -5.21 -4.73 -13.19
N HIS A 269 -5.58 -4.90 -14.46
CA HIS A 269 -6.01 -6.18 -14.99
C HIS A 269 -4.92 -7.24 -14.85
N GLN A 270 -3.70 -6.92 -15.28
CA GLN A 270 -2.55 -7.81 -15.22
C GLN A 270 -2.16 -8.14 -13.77
N ARG A 271 -2.03 -7.15 -12.88
CA ARG A 271 -1.67 -7.38 -11.46
C ARG A 271 -2.68 -8.27 -10.74
N VAL A 272 -3.99 -8.08 -10.96
CA VAL A 272 -5.01 -8.96 -10.36
C VAL A 272 -4.95 -10.38 -10.92
N GLN A 273 -4.61 -10.56 -12.21
CA GLN A 273 -4.35 -11.88 -12.77
C GLN A 273 -3.11 -12.54 -12.19
N ASP A 274 -2.03 -11.78 -12.00
CA ASP A 274 -0.79 -12.25 -11.40
C ASP A 274 -1.02 -12.71 -9.95
N ILE A 275 -1.74 -11.93 -9.14
CA ILE A 275 -2.10 -12.32 -7.76
C ILE A 275 -2.89 -13.64 -7.74
N LYS A 276 -3.87 -13.79 -8.64
CA LYS A 276 -4.66 -15.03 -8.75
C LYS A 276 -3.81 -16.23 -9.18
N ARG A 277 -2.80 -16.02 -10.02
CA ARG A 277 -1.91 -17.06 -10.52
C ARG A 277 -0.87 -17.48 -9.48
N ILE A 278 -0.25 -16.50 -8.83
CA ILE A 278 0.84 -16.67 -7.86
C ILE A 278 0.30 -17.17 -6.51
N GLY A 279 -0.90 -16.72 -6.14
CA GLY A 279 -1.53 -17.01 -4.85
C GLY A 279 -1.17 -15.99 -3.78
N GLY A 280 -2.01 -15.90 -2.75
CA GLY A 280 -1.92 -14.91 -1.68
C GLY A 280 -2.79 -13.68 -1.90
N GLY A 281 -2.57 -12.65 -1.08
CA GLY A 281 -3.22 -11.34 -1.23
C GLY A 281 -2.46 -10.43 -2.21
N GLY A 282 -2.98 -9.23 -2.42
CA GLY A 282 -2.23 -8.18 -3.10
C GLY A 282 -2.72 -6.79 -2.74
N MET A 283 -1.83 -5.81 -2.86
CA MET A 283 -2.09 -4.43 -2.47
C MET A 283 -1.29 -3.46 -3.34
N MET A 284 -1.93 -2.38 -3.79
CA MET A 284 -1.26 -1.29 -4.50
C MET A 284 -0.59 -0.37 -3.47
N THR A 285 0.63 -0.68 -3.07
CA THR A 285 1.35 0.00 -1.98
C THR A 285 1.87 1.39 -2.37
N GLU A 286 1.87 1.71 -3.66
CA GLU A 286 2.24 3.04 -4.12
C GLU A 286 1.58 3.39 -5.46
N TRP A 287 1.09 4.61 -5.56
CA TRP A 287 0.57 5.22 -6.78
C TRP A 287 0.41 6.73 -6.57
N GLY A 288 0.16 7.45 -7.66
CA GLY A 288 -0.16 8.87 -7.60
C GLY A 288 1.01 9.72 -8.09
N SER A 289 1.66 10.46 -7.21
CA SER A 289 2.64 11.50 -7.59
C SER A 289 2.04 12.56 -8.54
N LEU A 290 0.85 13.06 -8.20
CA LEU A 290 0.06 14.00 -9.02
C LEU A 290 -0.17 15.32 -8.29
N SER A 291 -0.32 16.44 -9.00
CA SER A 291 -0.56 17.75 -8.36
C SER A 291 -2.01 17.98 -7.92
N ASN A 292 -2.28 19.17 -7.38
CA ASN A 292 -3.63 19.64 -7.05
C ASN A 292 -4.37 20.30 -8.23
N SER A 293 -3.93 20.09 -9.47
CA SER A 293 -4.59 20.66 -10.65
C SER A 293 -5.85 19.87 -11.03
N ASP A 294 -6.87 20.51 -11.61
CA ASP A 294 -8.13 19.84 -11.99
C ASP A 294 -7.93 18.60 -12.86
N LEU A 295 -6.95 18.63 -13.78
CA LEU A 295 -6.61 17.48 -14.63
C LEU A 295 -6.02 16.32 -13.84
N ASP A 296 -5.18 16.61 -12.86
CA ASP A 296 -4.54 15.60 -12.02
C ASP A 296 -5.52 15.04 -10.98
N LEU A 297 -6.41 15.88 -10.43
CA LEU A 297 -7.51 15.43 -9.58
C LEU A 297 -8.50 14.53 -10.33
N ALA A 298 -8.73 14.78 -11.62
CA ALA A 298 -9.52 13.89 -12.46
C ALA A 298 -8.83 12.53 -12.68
N GLU A 299 -7.51 12.53 -12.80
CA GLU A 299 -6.71 11.31 -12.92
C GLU A 299 -6.67 10.51 -11.61
N LEU A 300 -6.54 11.17 -10.46
CA LEU A 300 -6.67 10.52 -9.16
C LEU A 300 -8.02 9.77 -9.05
N ASN A 301 -9.12 10.42 -9.44
CA ASN A 301 -10.43 9.78 -9.47
C ASN A 301 -10.52 8.63 -10.47
N HIS A 302 -9.80 8.68 -11.59
CA HIS A 302 -9.74 7.57 -12.53
C HIS A 302 -9.11 6.32 -11.87
N ILE A 303 -7.93 6.47 -11.27
CA ILE A 303 -7.22 5.37 -10.61
C ILE A 303 -8.02 4.83 -9.41
N LEU A 304 -8.62 5.71 -8.59
CA LEU A 304 -9.47 5.29 -7.46
C LEU A 304 -10.68 4.47 -7.91
N ARG A 305 -11.30 4.81 -9.05
CA ARG A 305 -12.40 4.01 -9.59
C ARG A 305 -11.92 2.67 -10.12
N LEU A 306 -10.72 2.59 -10.70
CA LEU A 306 -10.12 1.30 -11.07
C LEU A 306 -9.84 0.45 -9.83
N ALA A 307 -9.31 1.04 -8.76
CA ALA A 307 -9.11 0.33 -7.50
C ALA A 307 -10.44 -0.20 -6.92
N ASP A 308 -11.52 0.60 -6.94
CA ASP A 308 -12.87 0.18 -6.58
C ASP A 308 -13.37 -0.98 -7.49
N ASP A 309 -13.22 -0.86 -8.81
CA ASP A 309 -13.68 -1.86 -9.80
C ASP A 309 -12.95 -3.22 -9.67
N TYR A 310 -11.68 -3.21 -9.24
CA TYR A 310 -10.87 -4.40 -9.02
C TYR A 310 -10.79 -4.84 -7.55
N LEU A 311 -11.47 -4.13 -6.63
CA LEU A 311 -11.45 -4.37 -5.18
C LEU A 311 -10.03 -4.36 -4.57
N VAL A 312 -9.18 -3.43 -5.03
CA VAL A 312 -7.78 -3.31 -4.63
C VAL A 312 -7.63 -2.28 -3.51
N SER A 313 -6.97 -2.67 -2.42
CA SER A 313 -6.52 -1.73 -1.39
C SER A 313 -5.30 -0.94 -1.87
N HIS A 314 -5.16 0.32 -1.42
CA HIS A 314 -4.13 1.20 -1.97
C HIS A 314 -3.52 2.20 -0.97
N ILE A 315 -2.31 2.68 -1.25
CA ILE A 315 -1.61 3.71 -0.47
C ILE A 315 -1.04 4.78 -1.44
N TYR A 316 -1.37 6.05 -1.17
CA TYR A 316 -1.00 7.18 -2.05
C TYR A 316 0.41 7.71 -1.74
N TRP A 317 1.21 7.95 -2.78
CA TRP A 317 2.48 8.67 -2.71
C TRP A 317 2.28 10.18 -2.91
N GLN A 318 2.47 11.04 -1.90
CA GLN A 318 2.81 10.73 -0.50
C GLN A 318 2.17 11.71 0.48
N TYR A 319 2.21 11.40 1.78
CA TYR A 319 1.63 12.25 2.82
C TYR A 319 2.38 13.59 2.98
N LYS A 320 3.68 13.54 3.28
CA LYS A 320 4.53 14.71 3.53
C LYS A 320 5.86 14.53 2.82
N ASP A 321 6.32 15.60 2.19
CA ASP A 321 7.67 15.67 1.66
C ASP A 321 8.66 15.78 2.84
N TYR A 322 9.63 14.85 2.88
CA TYR A 322 10.73 14.83 3.84
C TYR A 322 12.09 14.97 3.15
N HIS A 323 12.12 15.67 2.02
CA HIS A 323 13.29 15.85 1.16
C HIS A 323 13.85 14.52 0.63
N ASP A 324 12.95 13.59 0.29
CA ASP A 324 13.29 12.35 -0.39
C ASP A 324 13.76 12.62 -1.82
N ILE A 325 14.63 11.75 -2.33
CA ILE A 325 15.34 11.97 -3.60
C ILE A 325 14.40 11.88 -4.80
N THR A 326 13.29 11.15 -4.68
CA THR A 326 12.33 10.88 -5.76
C THR A 326 11.30 12.00 -5.92
N SER A 327 10.98 12.73 -4.84
CA SER A 327 10.00 13.83 -4.85
C SER A 327 10.62 15.23 -4.86
N THR A 328 11.93 15.35 -4.65
CA THR A 328 12.67 16.62 -4.64
C THR A 328 12.74 17.28 -6.03
N GLY A 329 11.63 17.88 -6.45
CA GLY A 329 11.51 18.58 -7.73
C GLY A 329 10.08 19.04 -8.04
N ASP A 330 9.07 18.36 -7.49
CA ASP A 330 7.65 18.68 -7.75
C ASP A 330 6.91 18.95 -6.44
N ALA A 331 6.97 20.21 -5.98
CA ALA A 331 6.31 20.69 -4.76
C ALA A 331 4.76 20.63 -4.81
N GLY A 332 4.19 19.82 -5.70
CA GLY A 332 2.76 19.60 -5.84
C GLY A 332 2.31 18.19 -5.49
N ILE A 333 3.20 17.20 -5.36
CA ILE A 333 2.78 15.79 -5.37
C ILE A 333 2.33 15.24 -4.01
N SER A 334 2.89 15.75 -2.91
CA SER A 334 2.47 15.34 -1.56
C SER A 334 1.14 15.98 -1.13
N LEU A 335 0.55 15.50 -0.04
CA LEU A 335 -0.62 16.14 0.59
C LEU A 335 -0.24 17.43 1.34
N TYR A 336 1.02 17.55 1.77
CA TYR A 336 1.59 18.71 2.47
C TYR A 336 2.87 19.22 1.81
N PRO A 337 2.81 19.73 0.58
CA PRO A 337 3.97 20.39 0.00
C PRO A 337 4.41 21.57 0.88
N ASN A 338 5.69 21.59 1.27
CA ASN A 338 6.25 22.64 2.12
C ASN A 338 5.46 22.85 3.44
N GLY A 339 4.79 21.80 3.94
CA GLY A 339 3.97 21.86 5.16
C GLY A 339 2.59 22.50 5.00
N VAL A 340 2.16 22.83 3.78
CA VAL A 340 0.82 23.37 3.49
C VAL A 340 -0.07 22.30 2.89
N ILE A 341 -1.25 22.09 3.47
CA ILE A 341 -2.21 21.09 3.00
C ILE A 341 -2.77 21.43 1.61
N GLN A 342 -2.95 20.41 0.77
CA GLN A 342 -3.71 20.48 -0.48
C GLN A 342 -5.14 19.92 -0.29
N ASP A 343 -6.07 20.79 0.10
CA ASP A 343 -7.44 20.38 0.46
C ASP A 343 -8.20 19.67 -0.66
N ASP A 344 -8.05 20.08 -1.92
CA ASP A 344 -8.81 19.46 -3.03
C ASP A 344 -8.34 18.03 -3.33
N LYS A 345 -7.03 17.77 -3.24
CA LYS A 345 -6.47 16.42 -3.30
C LYS A 345 -6.96 15.56 -2.13
N VAL A 346 -6.95 16.10 -0.91
CA VAL A 346 -7.48 15.39 0.27
C VAL A 346 -8.96 15.02 0.06
N LYS A 347 -9.79 15.90 -0.50
CA LYS A 347 -11.19 15.58 -0.82
C LYS A 347 -11.33 14.43 -1.82
N VAL A 348 -10.42 14.31 -2.78
CA VAL A 348 -10.45 13.18 -3.74
C VAL A 348 -10.11 11.86 -3.07
N LEU A 349 -9.13 11.86 -2.17
CA LEU A 349 -8.64 10.66 -1.48
C LEU A 349 -9.51 10.24 -0.29
N ALA A 350 -10.12 11.18 0.43
CA ALA A 350 -11.04 10.91 1.53
C ALA A 350 -12.39 10.44 0.98
N ARG A 351 -12.66 9.12 1.09
CA ARG A 351 -13.82 8.47 0.47
C ARG A 351 -14.58 7.63 1.48
N THR A 352 -15.85 7.37 1.21
CA THR A 352 -16.61 6.32 1.92
C THR A 352 -16.20 4.96 1.36
N TYR A 353 -15.82 4.01 2.22
CA TYR A 353 -15.40 2.66 1.83
C TYR A 353 -15.69 1.64 2.94
N ALA A 354 -15.71 0.35 2.61
CA ALA A 354 -15.83 -0.70 3.62
C ALA A 354 -14.46 -0.99 4.25
N GLU A 355 -14.29 -0.67 5.53
CA GLU A 355 -13.08 -0.96 6.31
C GLU A 355 -12.92 -2.48 6.54
N ALA A 356 -14.05 -3.17 6.76
CA ALA A 356 -14.09 -4.61 6.95
C ALA A 356 -15.42 -5.16 6.43
N VAL A 357 -15.40 -6.31 5.76
CA VAL A 357 -16.60 -6.98 5.24
C VAL A 357 -16.68 -8.39 5.82
N ALA A 358 -17.80 -8.70 6.47
CA ALA A 358 -18.08 -10.02 7.01
C ALA A 358 -18.60 -10.99 5.94
N GLY A 359 -17.82 -11.16 4.87
CA GLY A 359 -18.25 -11.89 3.68
C GLY A 359 -17.31 -11.72 2.48
N GLU A 360 -17.72 -12.28 1.35
CA GLU A 360 -17.06 -12.10 0.05
C GLU A 360 -17.61 -10.84 -0.63
N THR A 361 -16.77 -9.81 -0.76
CA THR A 361 -17.13 -8.58 -1.47
C THR A 361 -17.24 -8.85 -2.97
N LEU A 362 -18.39 -8.52 -3.54
CA LEU A 362 -18.64 -8.62 -4.98
C LEU A 362 -18.51 -7.26 -5.68
N VAL A 363 -18.97 -6.19 -5.01
CA VAL A 363 -18.88 -4.81 -5.52
C VAL A 363 -18.59 -3.86 -4.37
N MET A 364 -17.65 -2.95 -4.56
CA MET A 364 -17.45 -1.78 -3.72
C MET A 364 -17.15 -0.59 -4.62
N LYS A 365 -17.97 0.46 -4.58
CA LYS A 365 -17.79 1.64 -5.44
C LYS A 365 -18.13 2.92 -4.70
N TYR A 366 -17.30 3.94 -4.86
CA TYR A 366 -17.63 5.31 -4.46
C TYR A 366 -17.71 6.24 -5.66
N ARG A 367 -18.80 7.01 -5.72
CA ARG A 367 -19.08 8.00 -6.77
C ARG A 367 -18.94 9.39 -6.20
N GLU A 368 -17.78 10.00 -6.41
CA GLU A 368 -17.43 11.32 -5.88
C GLU A 368 -18.35 12.45 -6.41
N ASP A 369 -18.89 12.33 -7.63
CA ASP A 369 -19.83 13.29 -8.19
C ASP A 369 -21.17 13.36 -7.42
N LYS A 370 -21.50 12.28 -6.69
CA LYS A 370 -22.76 12.12 -5.96
C LYS A 370 -22.56 11.88 -4.46
N ASN A 371 -21.33 11.69 -4.01
CA ASN A 371 -20.96 11.12 -2.71
C ASN A 371 -21.77 9.86 -2.39
N HIS A 372 -21.94 8.99 -3.39
CA HIS A 372 -22.74 7.77 -3.28
C HIS A 372 -21.82 6.55 -3.19
N PHE A 373 -21.89 5.86 -2.07
CA PHE A 373 -21.21 4.59 -1.85
C PHE A 373 -22.15 3.41 -2.10
N THR A 374 -21.63 2.35 -2.73
CA THR A 374 -22.32 1.08 -2.95
C THR A 374 -21.43 -0.07 -2.52
N LEU A 375 -21.97 -1.00 -1.74
CA LEU A 375 -21.34 -2.27 -1.37
C LEU A 375 -22.33 -3.41 -1.63
N ASN A 376 -21.86 -4.47 -2.27
CA ASN A 376 -22.58 -5.74 -2.42
C ASN A 376 -21.63 -6.87 -2.03
N TYR A 377 -22.10 -7.78 -1.17
CA TYR A 377 -21.29 -8.89 -0.68
C TYR A 377 -22.16 -10.10 -0.33
N VAL A 378 -21.54 -11.28 -0.38
CA VAL A 378 -22.12 -12.53 0.12
C VAL A 378 -21.70 -12.68 1.58
N PRO A 379 -22.62 -12.66 2.56
CA PRO A 379 -22.28 -12.76 3.97
C PRO A 379 -21.72 -14.14 4.31
N ASN A 380 -20.73 -14.18 5.20
CA ASN A 380 -20.20 -15.45 5.72
C ASN A 380 -21.27 -16.17 6.57
N ALA A 381 -21.34 -17.50 6.48
CA ALA A 381 -22.16 -18.26 7.43
C ALA A 381 -21.58 -18.17 8.85
N LEU A 382 -22.42 -17.92 9.86
CA LEU A 382 -21.97 -17.89 11.25
C LEU A 382 -21.83 -19.32 11.79
N PRO A 383 -20.67 -19.71 12.33
CA PRO A 383 -20.52 -20.99 13.01
C PRO A 383 -21.28 -20.96 14.35
N GLY A 384 -22.52 -21.47 14.40
CA GLY A 384 -23.25 -21.63 15.67
C GLY A 384 -24.78 -21.59 15.64
N ALA A 385 -25.42 -21.16 14.56
CA ALA A 385 -26.89 -20.98 14.52
C ALA A 385 -27.71 -22.29 14.63
N GLY A 386 -27.07 -23.46 14.58
CA GLY A 386 -27.73 -24.77 14.67
C GLY A 386 -28.08 -25.26 16.08
N ALA A 387 -27.83 -24.47 17.14
CA ALA A 387 -28.04 -24.92 18.53
C ALA A 387 -28.51 -23.82 19.50
N ALA A 388 -29.56 -23.07 19.15
CA ALA A 388 -30.28 -22.25 20.13
C ALA A 388 -31.78 -22.59 20.07
N GLY A 389 -32.23 -23.32 21.10
CA GLY A 389 -33.65 -23.51 21.37
C GLY A 389 -34.32 -22.17 21.69
N GLU A 390 -35.63 -22.13 21.45
CA GLU A 390 -36.51 -20.98 21.67
C GLU A 390 -36.23 -20.24 22.99
N GLY A 391 -35.80 -18.97 22.88
CA GLY A 391 -35.84 -17.98 23.95
C GLY A 391 -34.47 -17.54 24.50
N GLY A 392 -34.00 -16.37 24.05
CA GLY A 392 -32.89 -15.63 24.67
C GLY A 392 -32.46 -14.43 23.82
N ASP A 393 -32.57 -13.22 24.37
CA ASP A 393 -32.23 -11.93 23.75
C ASP A 393 -30.70 -11.69 23.64
N ASP A 394 -29.89 -12.73 23.42
CA ASP A 394 -28.42 -12.71 23.58
C ASP A 394 -27.65 -13.06 22.30
N TYR A 395 -28.19 -12.70 21.13
CA TYR A 395 -27.53 -12.89 19.81
C TYR A 395 -26.39 -11.88 19.52
N ASP A 396 -26.00 -11.04 20.48
CA ASP A 396 -25.26 -9.80 20.18
C ASP A 396 -23.74 -9.97 20.00
N ASP A 397 -23.16 -11.06 20.51
CA ASP A 397 -21.70 -11.33 20.49
C ASP A 397 -21.22 -12.19 19.31
N ASP A 398 -22.05 -13.07 18.75
CA ASP A 398 -21.65 -13.99 17.67
C ASP A 398 -21.94 -13.46 16.25
N ALA A 399 -22.57 -12.29 16.11
CA ALA A 399 -22.89 -11.71 14.80
C ALA A 399 -21.63 -11.16 14.10
N ALA A 400 -21.39 -11.57 12.85
CA ALA A 400 -20.31 -11.04 12.04
C ALA A 400 -20.62 -9.60 11.59
N LYS A 401 -19.58 -8.75 11.57
CA LYS A 401 -19.71 -7.30 11.44
C LYS A 401 -19.05 -6.80 10.17
N THR A 402 -19.83 -6.13 9.32
CA THR A 402 -19.32 -5.31 8.22
C THR A 402 -19.26 -3.86 8.69
N VAL A 403 -18.13 -3.19 8.49
CA VAL A 403 -17.90 -1.80 8.91
C VAL A 403 -17.63 -0.94 7.70
N VAL A 404 -18.48 0.05 7.47
CA VAL A 404 -18.32 1.04 6.41
C VAL A 404 -17.89 2.37 7.02
N ARG A 405 -16.73 2.85 6.61
CA ARG A 405 -16.25 4.19 6.94
C ARG A 405 -16.94 5.20 6.05
N VAL A 406 -17.55 6.19 6.66
CA VAL A 406 -18.28 7.27 5.99
C VAL A 406 -17.42 8.51 5.99
N ASP A 407 -17.12 8.98 4.79
CA ASP A 407 -16.50 10.28 4.64
C ASP A 407 -17.53 11.40 4.85
N ARG A 408 -17.21 12.27 5.81
CA ARG A 408 -18.03 13.45 6.19
C ARG A 408 -17.38 14.77 5.78
N SER A 409 -16.23 14.73 5.11
CA SER A 409 -15.46 15.92 4.74
C SER A 409 -16.09 16.72 3.60
N HIS A 410 -17.01 16.14 2.83
CA HIS A 410 -17.60 16.79 1.66
C HIS A 410 -18.64 17.87 2.00
N HIS A 411 -18.26 19.11 1.72
CA HIS A 411 -19.15 20.24 1.44
C HIS A 411 -19.84 20.03 0.08
N TYR A 412 -21.18 20.01 0.03
CA TYR A 412 -21.90 20.08 -1.25
C TYR A 412 -22.49 21.47 -1.45
N GLY A 413 -22.08 22.18 -2.50
CA GLY A 413 -22.70 23.45 -2.92
C GLY A 413 -22.71 24.54 -1.84
N GLY A 414 -21.67 24.60 -0.99
CA GLY A 414 -21.53 25.58 0.08
C GLY A 414 -22.45 25.35 1.29
N ARG A 415 -23.02 24.16 1.47
CA ARG A 415 -23.83 23.79 2.65
C ARG A 415 -23.35 22.48 3.26
N TRP A 416 -23.50 22.35 4.59
CA TRP A 416 -23.15 21.15 5.34
C TRP A 416 -24.10 20.00 5.00
N ILE A 417 -23.57 18.78 4.93
CA ILE A 417 -24.37 17.55 4.93
C ILE A 417 -24.94 17.38 6.34
N ASP A 418 -26.27 17.43 6.48
CA ASP A 418 -26.93 17.31 7.79
C ASP A 418 -26.92 15.87 8.34
N GLY A 419 -26.72 14.87 7.47
CA GLY A 419 -26.61 13.45 7.81
C GLY A 419 -26.45 12.58 6.55
N ILE A 420 -26.40 11.27 6.74
CA ILE A 420 -26.40 10.29 5.63
C ILE A 420 -27.74 9.58 5.56
N LYS A 421 -27.96 8.83 4.47
CA LYS A 421 -29.02 7.84 4.36
C LYS A 421 -28.37 6.50 4.05
N VAL A 422 -28.64 5.50 4.88
CA VAL A 422 -28.17 4.12 4.70
C VAL A 422 -29.35 3.26 4.25
N ASP A 423 -29.32 2.77 3.02
CA ASP A 423 -30.28 1.81 2.50
C ASP A 423 -29.63 0.43 2.47
N VAL A 424 -30.20 -0.54 3.18
CA VAL A 424 -29.71 -1.93 3.21
C VAL A 424 -30.83 -2.88 2.79
N SER A 425 -30.51 -3.81 1.89
CA SER A 425 -31.40 -4.93 1.57
C SER A 425 -30.69 -6.25 1.84
N TRP A 426 -31.37 -7.13 2.58
CA TRP A 426 -30.91 -8.46 2.95
C TRP A 426 -31.68 -9.49 2.13
N ASN A 427 -31.00 -10.19 1.20
CA ASN A 427 -31.62 -11.31 0.51
C ASN A 427 -31.28 -12.61 1.25
N GLY A 428 -32.27 -13.25 1.87
CA GLY A 428 -32.10 -14.51 2.61
C GLY A 428 -31.49 -14.40 4.02
N TRP A 429 -31.22 -13.18 4.52
CA TRP A 429 -30.63 -12.93 5.84
C TRP A 429 -31.42 -11.88 6.63
N GLY A 430 -31.27 -11.91 7.95
CA GLY A 430 -31.63 -10.80 8.83
C GLY A 430 -30.38 -9.99 9.20
N GLY A 431 -30.57 -8.72 9.55
CA GLY A 431 -29.46 -7.91 10.01
C GLY A 431 -29.90 -6.58 10.60
N ASP A 432 -29.00 -5.99 11.37
CA ASP A 432 -29.16 -4.68 11.99
C ASP A 432 -28.12 -3.70 11.46
N VAL A 433 -28.50 -2.43 11.44
CA VAL A 433 -27.66 -1.32 11.01
C VAL A 433 -27.56 -0.35 12.18
N THR A 434 -26.33 -0.04 12.57
CA THR A 434 -26.03 0.97 13.58
C THR A 434 -25.02 1.95 13.04
N CYS A 435 -24.95 3.14 13.63
CA CYS A 435 -23.88 4.08 13.36
C CYS A 435 -23.13 4.44 14.63
N SER A 436 -21.87 4.80 14.48
CA SER A 436 -21.10 5.44 15.54
C SER A 436 -21.69 6.80 15.90
N ASP A 437 -21.46 7.23 17.15
CA ASP A 437 -21.94 8.52 17.66
C ASP A 437 -21.41 9.73 16.86
N ASP A 438 -20.20 9.61 16.30
CA ASP A 438 -19.61 10.63 15.43
C ASP A 438 -20.13 10.58 13.98
N GLY A 439 -20.98 9.61 13.66
CA GLY A 439 -21.57 9.36 12.35
C GLY A 439 -20.57 8.99 11.26
N ARG A 440 -19.34 8.60 11.61
CA ARG A 440 -18.27 8.26 10.67
C ARG A 440 -18.19 6.76 10.36
N ARG A 441 -18.90 5.90 11.08
CA ARG A 441 -18.97 4.47 10.80
C ARG A 441 -20.41 4.00 10.76
N VAL A 442 -20.71 3.16 9.79
CA VAL A 442 -21.93 2.34 9.72
C VAL A 442 -21.50 0.90 9.99
N VAL A 443 -22.10 0.27 11.00
CA VAL A 443 -21.84 -1.13 11.36
C VAL A 443 -23.08 -1.94 11.02
N LEU A 444 -22.89 -2.92 10.14
CA LEU A 444 -23.89 -3.89 9.75
C LEU A 444 -23.62 -5.20 10.47
N LYS A 445 -24.56 -5.64 11.31
CA LYS A 445 -24.56 -6.98 11.89
C LYS A 445 -25.49 -7.84 11.06
N HIS A 446 -25.08 -9.06 10.74
CA HIS A 446 -25.96 -10.02 10.07
C HIS A 446 -26.04 -11.33 10.86
N TRP A 447 -27.16 -12.04 10.70
CA TRP A 447 -27.41 -13.33 11.33
C TRP A 447 -28.26 -14.22 10.43
N GLY A 448 -28.01 -15.53 10.51
CA GLY A 448 -28.63 -16.56 9.68
C GLY A 448 -27.76 -17.83 9.62
N ASP A 449 -28.36 -18.95 9.24
CA ASP A 449 -27.73 -20.27 9.21
C ASP A 449 -27.17 -20.66 7.84
N GLY A 450 -27.24 -19.77 6.84
CA GLY A 450 -26.93 -20.11 5.45
C GLY A 450 -27.85 -21.18 4.84
N GLY A 451 -28.93 -21.55 5.55
CA GLY A 451 -29.87 -22.59 5.16
C GLY A 451 -30.97 -22.02 4.27
N GLY A 452 -30.71 -21.93 2.96
CA GLY A 452 -31.70 -21.42 2.02
C GLY A 452 -31.28 -21.48 0.56
N GLY A 453 -30.73 -22.60 0.12
CA GLY A 453 -30.37 -22.82 -1.28
C GLY A 453 -30.01 -24.27 -1.55
N ASP A 454 -30.95 -25.18 -1.30
CA ASP A 454 -30.92 -26.49 -1.95
C ASP A 454 -30.94 -26.26 -3.47
N ASP A 455 -29.88 -26.69 -4.16
CA ASP A 455 -29.72 -27.17 -5.56
C ASP A 455 -30.61 -26.68 -6.73
N ASP A 456 -31.51 -25.71 -6.55
CA ASP A 456 -32.55 -25.33 -7.51
C ASP A 456 -32.50 -23.82 -7.81
N GLY A 457 -31.38 -23.33 -8.34
CA GLY A 457 -31.32 -22.11 -9.16
C GLY A 457 -31.83 -20.79 -8.56
N ASN A 458 -31.97 -20.65 -7.24
CA ASN A 458 -32.32 -19.40 -6.57
C ASN A 458 -31.07 -18.59 -6.17
N ASP A 459 -31.16 -17.26 -6.28
CA ASP A 459 -30.08 -16.29 -6.06
C ASP A 459 -29.32 -16.54 -4.74
N LYS A 460 -27.98 -16.49 -4.80
CA LYS A 460 -27.15 -16.52 -3.60
C LYS A 460 -27.61 -15.41 -2.64
N PRO A 461 -27.58 -15.66 -1.32
CA PRO A 461 -27.89 -14.60 -0.38
C PRO A 461 -26.87 -13.46 -0.52
N GLU A 462 -27.37 -12.25 -0.72
CA GLU A 462 -26.56 -11.05 -0.92
C GLU A 462 -27.05 -9.93 -0.01
N VAL A 463 -26.09 -9.15 0.49
CA VAL A 463 -26.36 -7.91 1.21
C VAL A 463 -25.95 -6.74 0.32
N ASN A 464 -26.91 -5.86 0.05
CA ASN A 464 -26.69 -4.64 -0.72
C ASN A 464 -26.79 -3.44 0.20
N VAL A 465 -25.80 -2.55 0.14
CA VAL A 465 -25.70 -1.34 0.96
C VAL A 465 -25.49 -0.15 0.04
N HIS A 466 -26.31 0.88 0.23
CA HIS A 466 -26.11 2.18 -0.39
C HIS A 466 -26.05 3.27 0.68
N ILE A 467 -25.02 4.11 0.62
CA ILE A 467 -24.89 5.28 1.48
C ILE A 467 -24.88 6.53 0.61
N THR A 468 -25.81 7.44 0.88
CA THR A 468 -25.96 8.70 0.14
C THR A 468 -26.06 9.90 1.09
N PRO A 469 -25.72 11.12 0.65
CA PRO A 469 -25.90 12.31 1.46
C PRO A 469 -27.39 12.60 1.68
N CYS A 470 -27.78 12.87 2.93
CA CYS A 470 -29.13 13.31 3.28
C CYS A 470 -29.16 14.82 3.49
N ARG A 471 -30.13 15.50 2.88
CA ARG A 471 -30.47 16.90 3.19
C ARG A 471 -31.78 16.94 3.95
N ARG A 472 -31.83 17.67 5.06
CA ARG A 472 -33.11 17.90 5.76
C ARG A 472 -34.04 18.71 4.87
N PHE A 473 -35.16 18.12 4.44
CA PHE A 473 -36.28 18.85 3.88
C PHE A 473 -37.52 18.63 4.74
N ARG A 474 -37.86 19.69 5.49
CA ARG A 474 -39.08 19.97 6.26
C ARG A 474 -39.63 18.94 7.25
N ASP A 475 -39.56 17.62 7.04
CA ASP A 475 -40.09 16.61 7.97
C ASP A 475 -39.42 15.21 7.90
N SER A 476 -38.36 15.02 7.10
CA SER A 476 -37.61 13.74 7.08
C SER A 476 -36.56 13.68 8.19
N LYS A 477 -36.54 12.59 8.95
CA LYS A 477 -35.42 12.26 9.84
C LYS A 477 -34.21 11.90 8.97
N CYS A 478 -33.33 12.86 8.69
CA CYS A 478 -31.94 12.53 8.39
C CYS A 478 -31.36 12.04 9.70
N THR A 479 -31.11 10.76 9.75
CA THR A 479 -30.45 10.10 10.85
C THR A 479 -29.40 9.23 10.18
N CYS A 480 -28.31 8.97 10.88
CA CYS A 480 -27.83 7.61 10.79
C CYS A 480 -29.02 6.71 11.18
#